data_AF-K9UBF1-F1
#
_entry.id   AF-K9UBF1-F1
#
_cell.length_a   1.000
_cell.length_b   1.000
_cell.length_c   1.000
_cell.angle_alpha   90.00
_cell.angle_beta   90.00
_cell.angle_gamma   90.00
#
_symmetry.space_group_name_H-M   'P 1'
#
loop_
_entity.id
_entity.type
_entity.pdbx_description
1 polymer ?
#
loop_
_entity_poly.entity_id
_entity_poly.type
_entity_poly.pdbx_seq_one_letter_code
_entity_poly.pdbx_strand_id
1 'polypeptide(L)'
;MKIIYSFHIYRYEDISIVDCVSARCLIFNYCELTQIIFIRFNLHSTPKEIDYPDFLIDLKIYRDRIRSALANHLYYLKVTADGEEFYKIGVTGRTVPERIIEINSDLNSHFRTVEIEILDTWLHRGNLERYFIYKYERYLYRIGTHSEYFKFDEKLSKSVLRELRRIEVKDLSSVECDLLNRLPSQVECEIEAVERSQQRRQAIKVGMERAKQWGGHVGRPSGSRTTDDDFLAKPSSVTILDALARGLSIRATAVAVGVSPATVQKVKAASSEKDTQ
;
A
#
# COMPACT_ATOMS: atom_id res chain seq x y z
N MET A 1 -18.74 33.68 -11.09
CA MET A 1 -17.35 33.69 -11.61
C MET A 1 -16.89 32.24 -11.69
N LYS A 2 -16.97 31.63 -12.88
CA LYS A 2 -16.56 30.23 -13.13
C LYS A 2 -15.09 30.22 -13.50
N ILE A 3 -14.23 29.62 -12.69
CA ILE A 3 -12.85 29.32 -13.07
C ILE A 3 -12.88 27.99 -13.81
N ILE A 4 -12.70 28.05 -15.13
CA ILE A 4 -12.56 26.88 -16.00
C ILE A 4 -11.06 26.53 -15.99
N TYR A 5 -10.69 25.42 -15.34
CA TYR A 5 -9.38 24.82 -15.54
C TYR A 5 -9.46 23.92 -16.78
N SER A 6 -8.86 24.39 -17.87
CA SER A 6 -8.67 23.60 -19.08
C SER A 6 -7.47 22.67 -18.85
N PHE A 7 -7.72 21.39 -18.56
CA PHE A 7 -6.69 20.36 -18.49
C PHE A 7 -6.50 19.73 -19.88
N HIS A 8 -5.32 19.89 -20.46
CA HIS A 8 -4.93 19.11 -21.64
C HIS A 8 -4.49 17.72 -21.20
N ILE A 9 -5.30 16.73 -21.59
CA ILE A 9 -5.02 15.30 -21.47
C ILE A 9 -3.97 14.97 -22.53
N TYR A 10 -2.74 14.65 -22.12
CA TYR A 10 -1.79 13.98 -23.00
C TYR A 10 -1.97 12.47 -22.86
N ARG A 11 -2.24 11.80 -23.98
CA ARG A 11 -2.22 10.34 -24.07
C ARG A 11 -0.77 9.86 -23.87
N TYR A 12 -0.60 8.81 -23.07
CA TYR A 12 0.70 8.29 -22.66
C TYR A 12 1.39 7.39 -23.70
N GLU A 13 0.88 7.34 -24.94
CA GLU A 13 1.42 6.43 -25.97
C GLU A 13 2.52 7.05 -26.85
N ASP A 14 2.80 8.35 -26.75
CA ASP A 14 3.80 9.05 -27.58
C ASP A 14 4.80 9.90 -26.78
N ILE A 15 5.34 9.40 -25.66
CA ILE A 15 6.53 10.01 -25.04
C ILE A 15 7.77 9.33 -25.63
N SER A 16 8.17 9.78 -26.82
CA SER A 16 9.56 9.61 -27.25
C SER A 16 10.47 10.36 -26.25
N ILE A 17 11.51 9.68 -25.77
CA ILE A 17 12.47 10.11 -24.73
C ILE A 17 13.22 11.44 -25.02
N VAL A 18 12.87 12.18 -26.08
CA VAL A 18 13.69 13.27 -26.60
C VAL A 18 13.28 14.68 -26.14
N ASP A 19 12.06 14.92 -25.64
CA ASP A 19 11.62 16.30 -25.32
C ASP A 19 11.27 16.52 -23.83
N CYS A 20 12.18 16.15 -22.94
CA CYS A 20 12.13 16.53 -21.52
C CYS A 20 13.14 17.65 -21.20
N VAL A 21 13.15 18.71 -22.01
CA VAL A 21 13.94 19.94 -21.75
C VAL A 21 13.12 20.88 -20.89
N SER A 22 13.00 20.53 -19.61
CA SER A 22 12.65 21.45 -18.53
C SER A 22 12.97 20.77 -17.21
N ALA A 23 14.04 21.23 -16.57
CA ALA A 23 14.50 20.77 -15.26
C ALA A 23 13.45 20.92 -14.13
N ARG A 24 12.24 21.41 -14.42
CA ARG A 24 11.10 21.38 -13.51
C ARG A 24 10.37 20.03 -13.45
N CYS A 25 10.50 19.16 -14.46
CA CYS A 25 9.68 17.94 -14.54
C CYS A 25 10.26 16.73 -13.79
N LEU A 26 11.56 16.71 -13.50
CA LEU A 26 12.20 15.62 -12.74
C LEU A 26 12.13 15.80 -11.21
N ILE A 27 11.58 16.92 -10.75
CA ILE A 27 11.22 17.15 -9.34
C ILE A 27 9.77 16.68 -9.18
N PHE A 28 9.55 15.37 -9.24
CA PHE A 28 8.24 14.82 -8.92
C PHE A 28 7.93 15.13 -7.45
N ASN A 29 7.02 16.08 -7.25
CA ASN A 29 6.49 16.45 -5.95
C ASN A 29 5.61 15.28 -5.47
N TYR A 30 5.96 14.67 -4.34
CA TYR A 30 5.32 13.45 -3.83
C TYR A 30 3.79 13.52 -3.67
N CYS A 31 3.24 14.74 -3.59
CA CYS A 31 1.80 14.98 -3.47
C CYS A 31 1.00 14.69 -4.75
N GLU A 32 1.61 14.79 -5.94
CA GLU A 32 0.90 14.56 -7.22
C GLU A 32 0.86 13.08 -7.64
N LEU A 33 1.68 12.22 -7.03
CA LEU A 33 1.81 10.82 -7.45
C LEU A 33 0.88 9.85 -6.71
N THR A 34 0.53 10.14 -5.45
CA THR A 34 -0.62 9.47 -4.81
C THR A 34 -1.90 9.72 -5.58
N GLN A 35 -2.03 10.89 -6.22
CA GLN A 35 -3.12 11.19 -7.13
C GLN A 35 -3.04 10.36 -8.43
N ILE A 36 -1.86 10.05 -8.98
CA ILE A 36 -1.73 9.20 -10.18
C ILE A 36 -2.16 7.75 -9.92
N ILE A 37 -1.85 7.18 -8.75
CA ILE A 37 -2.36 5.86 -8.35
C ILE A 37 -3.88 5.91 -8.12
N PHE A 38 -4.39 6.99 -7.50
CA PHE A 38 -5.82 7.26 -7.34
C PHE A 38 -6.54 7.48 -8.68
N ILE A 39 -5.85 8.03 -9.67
CA ILE A 39 -6.33 8.21 -11.05
C ILE A 39 -6.38 6.85 -11.77
N ARG A 40 -5.40 5.96 -11.55
CA ARG A 40 -5.46 4.58 -12.07
C ARG A 40 -6.59 3.77 -11.43
N PHE A 41 -6.88 4.02 -10.15
CA PHE A 41 -8.05 3.50 -9.43
C PHE A 41 -9.39 4.02 -10.00
N ASN A 42 -9.42 5.24 -10.55
CA ASN A 42 -10.64 5.84 -11.11
C ASN A 42 -10.81 5.68 -12.63
N LEU A 43 -9.73 5.56 -13.41
CA LEU A 43 -9.78 5.57 -14.89
C LEU A 43 -9.99 4.19 -15.54
N HIS A 44 -9.80 3.08 -14.81
CA HIS A 44 -9.86 1.74 -15.42
C HIS A 44 -10.80 0.73 -14.76
N SER A 45 -11.61 1.15 -13.79
CA SER A 45 -12.55 0.24 -13.14
C SER A 45 -13.93 0.30 -13.80
N THR A 46 -14.13 -0.47 -14.88
CA THR A 46 -15.36 -1.27 -14.90
C THR A 46 -15.26 -2.22 -13.70
N PRO A 47 -16.29 -2.36 -12.84
CA PRO A 47 -16.21 -3.04 -11.54
C PRO A 47 -16.00 -4.57 -11.60
N LYS A 48 -15.45 -5.11 -12.69
CA LYS A 48 -15.11 -6.53 -12.83
C LYS A 48 -13.58 -6.69 -12.73
N GLU A 49 -13.18 -7.44 -11.71
CA GLU A 49 -11.83 -7.96 -11.44
C GLU A 49 -10.73 -6.92 -11.22
N ILE A 50 -10.75 -6.29 -10.04
CA ILE A 50 -9.52 -5.73 -9.47
C ILE A 50 -8.82 -6.86 -8.70
N ASP A 51 -7.63 -7.25 -9.15
CA ASP A 51 -6.75 -8.16 -8.42
C ASP A 51 -6.03 -7.37 -7.30
N TYR A 52 -6.63 -7.42 -6.10
CA TYR A 52 -6.15 -6.70 -4.92
C TYR A 52 -4.71 -7.07 -4.51
N PRO A 53 -4.32 -8.37 -4.52
CA PRO A 53 -2.93 -8.79 -4.35
C PRO A 53 -1.93 -8.07 -5.25
N ASP A 54 -2.19 -8.00 -6.56
CA ASP A 54 -1.28 -7.38 -7.53
C ASP A 54 -1.11 -5.89 -7.27
N PHE A 55 -2.22 -5.19 -6.99
CA PHE A 55 -2.17 -3.77 -6.64
C PHE A 55 -1.41 -3.50 -5.35
N LEU A 56 -1.55 -4.36 -4.33
CA LEU A 56 -0.81 -4.23 -3.08
C LEU A 56 0.69 -4.43 -3.30
N ILE A 57 1.07 -5.38 -4.15
CA ILE A 57 2.46 -5.63 -4.54
C ILE A 57 3.04 -4.41 -5.25
N ASP A 58 2.35 -3.88 -6.25
CA ASP A 58 2.76 -2.68 -6.98
C ASP A 58 2.94 -1.47 -6.05
N LEU A 59 1.99 -1.27 -5.13
CA LEU A 59 2.07 -0.20 -4.13
C LEU A 59 3.29 -0.38 -3.22
N LYS A 60 3.56 -1.60 -2.76
CA LYS A 60 4.72 -1.92 -1.90
C LYS A 60 6.04 -1.68 -2.64
N ILE A 61 6.16 -2.11 -3.90
CA ILE A 61 7.32 -1.86 -4.77
C ILE A 61 7.55 -0.35 -4.93
N TYR A 62 6.48 0.39 -5.21
CA TYR A 62 6.56 1.83 -5.40
C TYR A 62 7.00 2.55 -4.12
N ARG A 63 6.39 2.21 -2.98
CA ARG A 63 6.75 2.74 -1.67
C ARG A 63 8.21 2.44 -1.33
N ASP A 64 8.69 1.24 -1.60
CA ASP A 64 10.08 0.85 -1.37
C ASP A 64 11.06 1.66 -2.23
N ARG A 65 10.73 1.92 -3.50
CA ARG A 65 11.54 2.76 -4.38
C ARG A 65 11.65 4.20 -3.86
N ILE A 66 10.53 4.78 -3.44
CA ILE A 66 10.53 6.12 -2.84
C ILE A 66 11.36 6.12 -1.55
N ARG A 67 11.10 5.15 -0.67
CA ARG A 67 11.80 5.04 0.60
C ARG A 67 13.31 4.98 0.37
N SER A 68 13.75 4.18 -0.60
CA SER A 68 15.16 4.10 -0.97
C SER A 68 15.72 5.46 -1.43
N ALA A 69 14.99 6.19 -2.27
CA ALA A 69 15.42 7.52 -2.70
C ALA A 69 15.53 8.53 -1.55
N LEU A 70 14.60 8.48 -0.59
CA LEU A 70 14.58 9.37 0.58
C LEU A 70 15.59 8.95 1.66
N ALA A 71 15.83 7.65 1.85
CA ALA A 71 16.78 7.15 2.84
C ALA A 71 18.24 7.41 2.44
N ASN A 72 18.47 7.60 1.14
CA ASN A 72 19.80 7.86 0.61
C ASN A 72 20.09 9.37 0.50
N HIS A 73 21.33 9.72 0.81
CA HIS A 73 21.88 11.07 0.69
C HIS A 73 22.78 11.14 -0.54
N LEU A 74 22.67 12.23 -1.30
CA LEU A 74 23.57 12.50 -2.42
C LEU A 74 24.86 13.09 -1.87
N TYR A 75 26.01 12.65 -2.35
CA TYR A 75 27.28 13.27 -2.05
C TYR A 75 28.03 13.62 -3.32
N TYR A 76 28.89 14.62 -3.21
CA TYR A 76 29.84 14.97 -4.25
C TYR A 76 31.23 15.02 -3.64
N LEU A 77 32.14 14.24 -4.21
CA LEU A 77 33.51 14.13 -3.72
C LEU A 77 34.52 14.32 -4.85
N LYS A 78 35.70 14.75 -4.45
CA LYS A 78 36.91 14.81 -5.25
C LYS A 78 37.83 13.68 -4.80
N VAL A 79 38.37 12.93 -5.75
CA VAL A 79 39.38 11.91 -5.54
C VAL A 79 40.64 12.37 -6.24
N THR A 80 41.74 12.47 -5.51
CA THR A 80 43.07 12.65 -6.08
C THR A 80 43.78 11.31 -5.99
N ALA A 81 44.08 10.67 -7.11
CA ALA A 81 44.72 9.36 -7.16
C ALA A 81 45.89 9.35 -8.14
N ASP A 82 47.08 8.96 -7.66
CA ASP A 82 48.34 8.94 -8.43
C ASP A 82 48.64 10.24 -9.22
N GLY A 83 48.20 11.38 -8.69
CA GLY A 83 48.36 12.71 -9.32
C GLY A 83 47.27 13.10 -10.33
N GLU A 84 46.29 12.23 -10.59
CA GLU A 84 45.09 12.56 -11.36
C GLU A 84 43.92 12.92 -10.44
N GLU A 85 43.04 13.80 -10.93
CA GLU A 85 41.81 14.19 -10.23
C GLU A 85 40.58 13.57 -10.90
N PHE A 86 39.75 12.95 -10.07
CA PHE A 86 38.45 12.39 -10.43
C PHE A 86 37.38 12.96 -9.52
N TYR A 87 36.15 12.98 -10.00
CA TYR A 87 34.99 13.39 -9.22
C TYR A 87 33.99 12.25 -9.16
N LYS A 88 33.24 12.15 -8.07
CA LYS A 88 32.16 11.16 -7.95
C LYS A 88 30.92 11.85 -7.41
N ILE A 89 29.83 11.66 -8.15
CA ILE A 89 28.47 12.01 -7.71
C ILE A 89 27.80 10.68 -7.41
N GLY A 90 27.49 10.43 -6.16
CA GLY A 90 26.95 9.14 -5.73
C GLY A 90 25.98 9.27 -4.58
N VAL A 91 25.33 8.15 -4.23
CA VAL A 91 24.41 8.10 -3.09
C VAL A 91 24.84 7.14 -2.00
N THR A 92 24.46 7.45 -0.77
CA THR A 92 24.72 6.59 0.37
C THR A 92 23.59 6.67 1.40
N GLY A 93 23.18 5.51 1.91
CA GLY A 93 22.33 5.40 3.11
C GLY A 93 23.14 5.19 4.39
N ARG A 94 24.47 5.04 4.27
CA ARG A 94 25.42 4.97 5.38
C ARG A 94 25.87 6.37 5.78
N THR A 95 26.56 6.47 6.92
CA THR A 95 27.24 7.73 7.25
C THR A 95 28.32 8.02 6.20
N VAL A 96 28.57 9.31 5.96
CA VAL A 96 29.59 9.75 4.99
C VAL A 96 30.98 9.17 5.32
N PRO A 97 31.45 9.12 6.59
CA PRO A 97 32.74 8.51 6.92
C PRO A 97 32.84 7.02 6.59
N GLU A 98 31.81 6.23 6.88
CA GLU A 98 31.79 4.79 6.53
C GLU A 98 31.89 4.59 5.03
N ARG A 99 31.19 5.43 4.24
CA ARG A 99 31.23 5.37 2.79
C ARG A 99 32.62 5.69 2.23
N ILE A 100 33.34 6.65 2.83
CA ILE A 100 34.72 6.96 2.40
C ILE A 100 35.64 5.75 2.58
N ILE A 101 35.50 5.01 3.68
CA ILE A 101 36.33 3.84 3.96
C ILE A 101 36.12 2.79 2.86
N GLU A 102 34.87 2.53 2.47
CA GLU A 102 34.54 1.63 1.36
C GLU A 102 35.16 2.11 0.05
N ILE A 103 34.96 3.38 -0.31
CA ILE A 103 35.48 3.95 -1.57
C ILE A 103 37.01 3.89 -1.61
N ASN A 104 37.67 4.18 -0.48
CA ASN A 104 39.12 4.09 -0.37
C ASN A 104 39.60 2.64 -0.57
N SER A 105 38.94 1.68 0.09
CA SER A 105 39.22 0.25 -0.10
C SER A 105 39.07 -0.19 -1.56
N ASP A 106 38.02 0.26 -2.24
CA ASP A 106 37.76 -0.05 -3.65
C ASP A 106 38.88 0.52 -4.56
N LEU A 107 39.26 1.79 -4.33
CA LEU A 107 40.25 2.49 -5.15
C LEU A 107 41.69 2.03 -4.93
N ASN A 108 42.05 1.55 -3.73
CA ASN A 108 43.39 1.04 -3.44
C ASN A 108 43.75 -0.22 -4.24
N SER A 109 42.78 -0.87 -4.87
CA SER A 109 43.05 -1.96 -5.82
C SER A 109 43.56 -1.46 -7.18
N HIS A 110 43.37 -0.18 -7.48
CA HIS A 110 43.66 0.44 -8.77
C HIS A 110 44.77 1.49 -8.72
N PHE A 111 44.94 2.16 -7.58
CA PHE A 111 45.89 3.26 -7.39
C PHE A 111 46.78 3.03 -6.18
N ARG A 112 47.95 3.67 -6.16
CA ARG A 112 48.90 3.55 -5.03
C ARG A 112 48.63 4.58 -3.94
N THR A 113 48.32 5.81 -4.33
CA THR A 113 47.92 6.87 -3.42
C THR A 113 46.53 7.34 -3.76
N VAL A 114 45.67 7.44 -2.75
CA VAL A 114 44.29 7.89 -2.88
C VAL A 114 43.97 8.87 -1.76
N GLU A 115 43.61 10.08 -2.13
CA GLU A 115 43.09 11.11 -1.25
C GLU A 115 41.65 11.44 -1.66
N ILE A 116 40.73 11.46 -0.68
CA ILE A 116 39.31 11.71 -0.92
C ILE A 116 38.89 12.94 -0.12
N GLU A 117 38.42 13.97 -0.83
CA GLU A 117 37.87 15.19 -0.27
C GLU A 117 36.35 15.22 -0.52
N ILE A 118 35.57 15.43 0.54
CA ILE A 118 34.12 15.62 0.40
C ILE A 118 33.87 17.09 0.12
N LEU A 119 33.24 17.37 -1.03
CA LEU A 119 32.91 18.74 -1.42
C LEU A 119 31.58 19.19 -0.81
N ASP A 120 30.59 18.29 -0.76
CA ASP A 120 29.30 18.55 -0.11
C ASP A 120 28.44 17.27 0.03
N THR A 121 27.34 17.36 0.78
CA THR A 121 26.35 16.28 0.93
C THR A 121 24.93 16.85 1.06
N TRP A 122 23.95 16.23 0.38
CA TRP A 122 22.55 16.63 0.37
C TRP A 122 21.66 15.52 0.90
N LEU A 123 21.01 15.78 2.03
CA LEU A 123 20.19 14.79 2.71
C LEU A 123 18.90 14.51 1.92
N HIS A 124 18.46 13.24 1.89
CA HIS A 124 17.19 12.82 1.26
C HIS A 124 17.06 13.19 -0.23
N ARG A 125 18.19 13.26 -0.93
CA ARG A 125 18.29 13.60 -2.37
C ARG A 125 18.84 12.46 -3.21
N GLY A 126 18.69 11.21 -2.76
CA GLY A 126 19.16 10.02 -3.48
C GLY A 126 18.54 9.85 -4.87
N ASN A 127 17.38 10.44 -5.13
CA ASN A 127 16.73 10.43 -6.45
C ASN A 127 17.52 11.17 -7.54
N LEU A 128 18.48 12.04 -7.20
CA LEU A 128 19.14 12.92 -8.15
C LEU A 128 20.37 12.31 -8.83
N GLU A 129 20.94 11.24 -8.29
CA GLU A 129 22.16 10.60 -8.81
C GLU A 129 22.06 10.30 -10.30
N ARG A 130 21.01 9.58 -10.71
CA ARG A 130 20.82 9.17 -12.09
C ARG A 130 20.66 10.36 -13.05
N TYR A 131 20.08 11.46 -12.58
CA TYR A 131 19.99 12.70 -13.36
C TYR A 131 21.39 13.28 -13.62
N PHE A 132 22.24 13.36 -12.59
CA PHE A 132 23.60 13.87 -12.74
C PHE A 132 24.50 12.95 -13.58
N ILE A 133 24.38 11.63 -13.42
CA ILE A 133 25.06 10.65 -14.27
C ILE A 133 24.67 10.85 -15.73
N TYR A 134 23.38 10.92 -16.04
CA TYR A 134 22.90 11.15 -17.40
C TYR A 134 23.36 12.51 -17.96
N LYS A 135 23.23 13.57 -17.16
CA LYS A 135 23.59 14.93 -17.59
C LYS A 135 25.08 15.06 -17.94
N TYR A 136 25.93 14.37 -17.19
CA TYR A 136 27.39 14.44 -17.34
C TYR A 136 27.99 13.16 -17.92
N GLU A 137 27.19 12.36 -18.64
CA GLU A 137 27.58 11.05 -19.18
C GLU A 137 28.86 11.11 -20.02
N ARG A 138 29.05 12.18 -20.79
CA ARG A 138 30.24 12.40 -21.65
C ARG A 138 31.55 12.50 -20.88
N TYR A 139 31.49 12.75 -19.58
CA TYR A 139 32.65 12.88 -18.70
C TYR A 139 32.84 11.65 -17.82
N LEU A 140 31.99 10.62 -17.94
CA LEU A 140 32.14 9.40 -17.17
C LEU A 140 33.47 8.74 -17.47
N TYR A 141 34.14 8.36 -16.39
CA TYR A 141 35.43 7.70 -16.40
C TYR A 141 35.30 6.39 -15.64
N ARG A 142 35.75 5.31 -16.26
CA ARG A 142 35.65 3.97 -15.70
C ARG A 142 36.93 3.61 -14.98
N ILE A 143 36.80 3.24 -13.72
CA ILE A 143 37.88 2.75 -12.86
C ILE A 143 37.55 1.30 -12.52
N GLY A 144 38.15 0.35 -13.25
CA GLY A 144 37.84 -1.08 -13.11
C GLY A 144 36.36 -1.39 -13.40
N THR A 145 35.64 -1.88 -12.38
CA THR A 145 34.20 -2.16 -12.44
C THR A 145 33.34 -0.93 -12.11
N HIS A 146 33.93 0.12 -11.55
CA HIS A 146 33.22 1.32 -11.13
C HIS A 146 33.07 2.32 -12.27
N SER A 147 31.83 2.66 -12.62
CA SER A 147 31.50 3.54 -13.76
C SER A 147 30.98 4.92 -13.34
N GLU A 148 30.98 5.21 -12.04
CA GLU A 148 30.34 6.41 -11.46
C GLU A 148 31.33 7.55 -11.19
N TYR A 149 32.53 7.49 -11.78
CA TYR A 149 33.53 8.55 -11.66
C TYR A 149 33.48 9.46 -12.88
N PHE A 150 33.93 10.69 -12.72
CA PHE A 150 33.92 11.71 -13.76
C PHE A 150 35.29 12.37 -13.87
N LYS A 151 35.73 12.65 -15.10
CA LYS A 151 36.93 13.45 -15.39
C LYS A 151 36.48 14.84 -15.84
N PHE A 152 36.40 15.77 -14.88
CA PHE A 152 36.02 17.15 -15.12
C PHE A 152 37.25 18.05 -15.19
N ASP A 153 37.20 19.08 -16.04
CA ASP A 153 38.10 20.20 -15.91
C ASP A 153 37.75 21.05 -14.67
N GLU A 154 38.68 21.90 -14.23
CA GLU A 154 38.53 22.71 -13.02
C GLU A 154 37.31 23.66 -13.09
N LYS A 155 36.97 24.14 -14.29
CA LYS A 155 35.85 25.06 -14.49
C LYS A 155 34.51 24.33 -14.37
N LEU A 156 34.43 23.15 -14.96
CA LEU A 156 33.26 22.29 -14.99
C LEU A 156 32.99 21.71 -13.59
N SER A 157 34.01 21.24 -12.88
CA SER A 157 33.83 20.70 -11.52
C SER A 157 33.25 21.75 -10.55
N LYS A 158 33.71 23.00 -10.65
CA LYS A 158 33.14 24.15 -9.91
C LYS A 158 31.72 24.50 -10.36
N SER A 159 31.43 24.38 -11.66
CA SER A 159 30.08 24.58 -12.20
C SER A 159 29.10 23.52 -11.69
N VAL A 160 29.51 22.26 -11.66
CA VAL A 160 28.73 21.13 -11.13
C VAL A 160 28.44 21.35 -9.65
N LEU A 161 29.45 21.71 -8.85
CA LEU A 161 29.27 22.01 -7.43
C LEU A 161 28.27 23.17 -7.22
N ARG A 162 28.36 24.23 -8.04
CA ARG A 162 27.42 25.35 -7.99
C ARG A 162 25.98 24.93 -8.32
N GLU A 163 25.81 24.03 -9.29
CA GLU A 163 24.51 23.48 -9.61
C GLU A 163 23.95 22.63 -8.46
N LEU A 164 24.77 21.74 -7.91
CA LEU A 164 24.36 20.91 -6.77
C LEU A 164 23.98 21.76 -5.56
N ARG A 165 24.71 22.86 -5.27
CA ARG A 165 24.37 23.79 -4.19
C ARG A 165 23.07 24.57 -4.41
N ARG A 166 22.51 24.59 -5.62
CA ARG A 166 21.18 25.15 -5.89
C ARG A 166 20.06 24.17 -5.60
N ILE A 167 20.37 22.91 -5.29
CA ILE A 167 19.37 21.94 -4.85
C ILE A 167 18.85 22.41 -3.49
N GLU A 168 17.55 22.60 -3.40
CA GLU A 168 16.89 22.95 -2.16
C GLU A 168 17.08 21.84 -1.12
N VAL A 169 17.19 22.23 0.15
CA VAL A 169 17.17 21.27 1.26
C VAL A 169 15.84 20.51 1.22
N LYS A 170 15.89 19.20 1.48
CA LYS A 170 14.69 18.36 1.50
C LYS A 170 14.16 18.25 2.92
N ASP A 171 13.11 19.01 3.21
CA ASP A 171 12.32 18.81 4.42
C ASP A 171 11.35 17.64 4.21
N LEU A 172 11.35 16.70 5.15
CA LEU A 172 10.48 15.53 5.10
C LEU A 172 9.10 15.87 5.67
N SER A 173 8.08 15.56 4.90
CA SER A 173 6.69 15.57 5.35
C SER A 173 6.40 14.40 6.30
N SER A 174 5.28 14.47 7.04
CA SER A 174 4.83 13.37 7.91
C SER A 174 4.70 12.05 7.15
N VAL A 175 4.13 12.08 5.95
CA VAL A 175 3.95 10.90 5.09
C VAL A 175 5.30 10.28 4.69
N GLU A 176 6.31 11.11 4.42
CA GLU A 176 7.66 10.65 4.08
C GLU A 176 8.38 10.08 5.31
N CYS A 177 8.20 10.69 6.48
CA CYS A 177 8.69 10.13 7.75
C CYS A 177 8.04 8.76 8.04
N ASP A 178 6.72 8.63 7.87
CA ASP A 178 6.00 7.38 8.04
C ASP A 178 6.52 6.31 7.07
N LEU A 179 6.78 6.69 5.82
CA LEU A 179 7.35 5.81 4.82
C LEU A 179 8.77 5.35 5.17
N LEU A 180 9.63 6.24 5.67
CA LEU A 180 10.97 5.88 6.16
C LEU A 180 10.89 4.92 7.35
N ASN A 181 9.94 5.14 8.25
CA ASN A 181 9.66 4.28 9.41
C ASN A 181 8.92 2.97 9.04
N ARG A 182 8.69 2.72 7.74
CA ARG A 182 7.97 1.53 7.23
C ARG A 182 6.57 1.38 7.81
N LEU A 183 5.92 2.48 8.15
CA LEU A 183 4.53 2.46 8.58
C LEU A 183 3.63 2.20 7.35
N PRO A 184 2.60 1.34 7.49
CA PRO A 184 1.66 1.10 6.40
C PRO A 184 0.85 2.36 6.12
N SER A 185 0.58 2.61 4.85
CA SER A 185 -0.38 3.62 4.42
C SER A 185 -1.81 3.19 4.77
N GLN A 186 -2.73 4.17 4.78
CA GLN A 186 -4.15 3.89 4.92
C GLN A 186 -4.66 2.89 3.87
N VAL A 187 -4.19 3.01 2.63
CA VAL A 187 -4.57 2.12 1.52
C VAL A 187 -4.11 0.69 1.76
N GLU A 188 -2.88 0.48 2.24
CA GLU A 188 -2.38 -0.85 2.62
C GLU A 188 -3.23 -1.45 3.73
N CYS A 189 -3.52 -0.68 4.78
CA CYS A 189 -4.36 -1.12 5.89
C CYS A 189 -5.77 -1.55 5.43
N GLU A 190 -6.37 -0.80 4.50
CA GLU A 190 -7.70 -1.09 3.95
C GLU A 190 -7.69 -2.37 3.10
N ILE A 191 -6.72 -2.52 2.19
CA ILE A 191 -6.60 -3.73 1.35
C ILE A 191 -6.35 -4.96 2.22
N GLU A 192 -5.41 -4.88 3.16
CA GLU A 192 -5.10 -5.99 4.07
C GLU A 192 -6.27 -6.32 5.01
N ALA A 193 -7.13 -5.36 5.36
CA ALA A 193 -8.36 -5.62 6.11
C ALA A 193 -9.40 -6.37 5.26
N VAL A 194 -9.54 -6.02 3.98
CA VAL A 194 -10.43 -6.72 3.03
C VAL A 194 -9.97 -8.16 2.83
N GLU A 195 -8.69 -8.38 2.55
CA GLU A 195 -8.10 -9.71 2.36
C GLU A 195 -8.27 -10.58 3.62
N ARG A 196 -7.96 -10.05 4.81
CA ARG A 196 -8.18 -10.77 6.07
C ARG A 196 -9.63 -11.16 6.28
N SER A 197 -10.58 -10.29 5.92
CA SER A 197 -12.01 -10.59 6.02
C SER A 197 -12.42 -11.72 5.07
N GLN A 198 -11.91 -11.72 3.83
CA GLN A 198 -12.16 -12.76 2.84
C GLN A 198 -11.55 -14.11 3.27
N GLN A 199 -10.29 -14.12 3.69
CA GLN A 199 -9.61 -15.32 4.20
C GLN A 199 -10.35 -15.90 5.41
N ARG A 200 -10.78 -15.05 6.35
CA ARG A 200 -11.57 -15.48 7.51
C ARG A 200 -12.88 -16.14 7.07
N ARG A 201 -13.62 -15.54 6.12
CA ARG A 201 -14.86 -16.13 5.59
C ARG A 201 -14.61 -17.50 4.97
N GLN A 202 -13.53 -17.64 4.19
CA GLN A 202 -13.17 -18.91 3.57
C GLN A 202 -12.77 -19.96 4.59
N ALA A 203 -11.97 -19.59 5.60
CA ALA A 203 -11.58 -20.49 6.69
C ALA A 203 -12.80 -20.96 7.50
N ILE A 204 -13.74 -20.06 7.81
CA ILE A 204 -15.00 -20.41 8.48
C ILE A 204 -15.79 -21.41 7.62
N LYS A 205 -15.93 -21.14 6.31
CA LYS A 205 -16.64 -22.03 5.38
C LYS A 205 -16.03 -23.43 5.34
N VAL A 206 -14.71 -23.52 5.17
CA VAL A 206 -13.97 -24.79 5.17
C VAL A 206 -14.11 -25.51 6.51
N GLY A 207 -14.06 -24.77 7.63
CA GLY A 207 -14.28 -25.32 8.97
C GLY A 207 -15.68 -25.91 9.15
N MET A 208 -16.71 -25.20 8.71
CA MET A 208 -18.10 -25.68 8.73
C MET A 208 -18.28 -26.93 7.85
N GLU A 209 -17.68 -26.95 6.67
CA GLU A 209 -17.71 -28.10 5.77
C GLU A 209 -17.04 -29.33 6.39
N ARG A 210 -15.86 -29.17 7.02
CA ARG A 210 -15.17 -30.24 7.75
C ARG A 210 -15.99 -30.75 8.93
N ALA A 211 -16.58 -29.85 9.71
CA ALA A 211 -17.43 -30.23 10.84
C ALA A 211 -18.62 -31.08 10.37
N LYS A 212 -19.27 -30.70 9.27
CA LYS A 212 -20.34 -31.48 8.65
C LYS A 212 -19.85 -32.85 8.17
N GLN A 213 -18.67 -32.93 7.56
CA GLN A 213 -18.08 -34.19 7.08
C GLN A 213 -17.75 -35.16 8.22
N TRP A 214 -17.29 -34.65 9.36
CA TRP A 214 -16.98 -35.46 10.55
C TRP A 214 -18.21 -35.83 11.40
N GLY A 215 -19.42 -35.57 10.89
CA GLY A 215 -20.68 -35.85 11.60
C GLY A 215 -20.99 -34.85 12.71
N GLY A 216 -20.23 -33.76 12.82
CA GLY A 216 -20.57 -32.64 13.69
C GLY A 216 -21.85 -31.96 13.22
N HIS A 217 -22.76 -31.70 14.15
CA HIS A 217 -24.01 -31.03 13.84
C HIS A 217 -23.74 -29.54 13.55
N VAL A 218 -23.93 -29.12 12.30
CA VAL A 218 -23.85 -27.71 11.88
C VAL A 218 -25.26 -27.15 11.72
N GLY A 219 -25.64 -26.21 12.57
CA GLY A 219 -26.95 -25.56 12.57
C GLY A 219 -27.80 -25.90 13.80
N ARG A 220 -29.12 -25.85 13.65
CA ARG A 220 -30.08 -26.23 14.70
C ARG A 220 -30.22 -27.75 14.71
N PRO A 221 -30.07 -28.44 15.87
CA PRO A 221 -30.10 -29.91 15.98
C PRO A 221 -31.20 -30.53 15.12
N SER A 222 -30.79 -31.23 14.06
CA SER A 222 -31.70 -31.97 13.21
C SER A 222 -32.21 -33.14 14.03
N GLY A 223 -33.50 -33.10 14.39
CA GLY A 223 -34.06 -34.03 15.37
C GLY A 223 -34.32 -33.42 16.74
N SER A 224 -34.47 -32.10 16.89
CA SER A 224 -35.44 -31.60 17.89
C SER A 224 -36.84 -32.05 17.46
N ARG A 225 -37.10 -33.35 17.56
CA ARG A 225 -38.42 -33.93 17.71
C ARG A 225 -38.90 -33.50 19.10
N THR A 226 -39.01 -32.19 19.33
CA THR A 226 -40.17 -31.78 20.11
C THR A 226 -41.32 -32.23 19.23
N THR A 227 -41.98 -33.30 19.66
CA THR A 227 -43.30 -33.64 19.12
C THR A 227 -44.16 -32.38 19.18
N ASP A 228 -45.21 -32.28 18.36
CA ASP A 228 -46.11 -31.14 18.49
C ASP A 228 -46.65 -31.04 19.93
N ASP A 229 -46.78 -32.18 20.62
CA ASP A 229 -47.07 -32.24 22.05
C ASP A 229 -46.00 -31.58 22.93
N ASP A 230 -44.71 -31.90 22.76
CA ASP A 230 -43.62 -31.25 23.50
C ASP A 230 -43.49 -29.76 23.16
N PHE A 231 -43.90 -29.35 21.96
CA PHE A 231 -43.92 -27.96 21.53
C PHE A 231 -45.10 -27.20 22.15
N LEU A 232 -46.28 -27.80 22.21
CA LEU A 232 -47.50 -27.24 22.78
C LEU A 232 -47.49 -27.26 24.33
N ALA A 233 -46.75 -28.18 24.95
CA ALA A 233 -46.56 -28.25 26.41
C ALA A 233 -45.66 -27.13 26.97
N LYS A 234 -44.97 -26.36 26.12
CA LYS A 234 -44.13 -25.24 26.58
C LYS A 234 -44.99 -24.17 27.25
N PRO A 235 -44.55 -23.56 28.36
CA PRO A 235 -45.31 -22.50 29.04
C PRO A 235 -45.74 -21.36 28.11
N SER A 236 -44.89 -21.00 27.13
CA SER A 236 -45.20 -19.98 26.13
C SER A 236 -46.28 -20.41 25.13
N SER A 237 -46.38 -21.71 24.80
CA SER A 237 -47.41 -22.22 23.89
C SER A 237 -48.76 -22.33 24.60
N VAL A 238 -48.77 -22.73 25.87
CA VAL A 238 -49.98 -22.80 26.71
C VAL A 238 -50.63 -21.42 26.89
N THR A 239 -49.84 -20.38 27.16
CA THR A 239 -50.37 -19.01 27.30
C THR A 239 -50.91 -18.46 25.97
N ILE A 240 -50.30 -18.84 24.84
CA ILE A 240 -50.82 -18.53 23.50
C ILE A 240 -52.17 -19.23 23.27
N LEU A 241 -52.31 -20.51 23.62
CA LEU A 241 -53.55 -21.26 23.46
C LEU A 241 -54.68 -20.71 24.34
N ASP A 242 -54.41 -20.35 25.60
CA ASP A 242 -55.39 -19.71 26.48
C ASP A 242 -55.89 -18.38 25.90
N ALA A 243 -54.97 -17.55 25.41
CA ALA A 243 -55.31 -16.28 24.79
C ALA A 243 -56.17 -16.47 23.52
N LEU A 244 -55.84 -17.47 22.69
CA LEU A 244 -56.65 -17.82 21.52
C LEU A 244 -58.03 -18.38 21.90
N ALA A 245 -58.12 -19.18 22.97
CA ALA A 245 -59.39 -19.73 23.48
C ALA A 245 -60.32 -18.62 24.01
N ARG A 246 -59.76 -17.52 24.54
CA ARG A 246 -60.50 -16.30 24.89
C ARG A 246 -60.97 -15.46 23.69
N GLY A 247 -60.79 -15.97 22.46
CA GLY A 247 -61.26 -15.34 21.23
C GLY A 247 -60.37 -14.20 20.71
N LEU A 248 -59.16 -14.04 21.24
CA LEU A 248 -58.23 -13.01 20.76
C LEU A 248 -57.73 -13.35 19.35
N SER A 249 -57.60 -12.32 18.51
CA SER A 249 -56.98 -12.46 17.18
C SER A 249 -55.48 -12.78 17.30
N ILE A 250 -54.89 -13.40 16.27
CA ILE A 250 -53.45 -13.75 16.24
C ILE A 250 -52.56 -12.57 16.61
N ARG A 251 -52.88 -11.35 16.12
CA ARG A 251 -52.12 -10.13 16.41
C ARG A 251 -52.32 -9.65 17.85
N ALA A 252 -53.54 -9.73 18.37
CA ALA A 252 -53.83 -9.37 19.75
C ALA A 252 -53.16 -10.35 20.74
N THR A 253 -53.18 -11.65 20.45
CA THR A 253 -52.49 -12.69 21.23
C THR A 253 -50.97 -12.49 21.21
N ALA A 254 -50.38 -12.15 20.06
CA ALA A 254 -48.95 -11.86 19.95
C ALA A 254 -48.52 -10.71 20.87
N VAL A 255 -49.32 -9.63 20.91
CA VAL A 255 -49.09 -8.48 21.80
C VAL A 255 -49.28 -8.86 23.27
N ALA A 256 -50.36 -9.58 23.60
CA ALA A 256 -50.69 -9.94 24.98
C ALA A 256 -49.67 -10.90 25.62
N VAL A 257 -49.08 -11.82 24.83
CA VAL A 257 -48.12 -12.82 25.32
C VAL A 257 -46.66 -12.41 25.07
N GLY A 258 -46.41 -11.34 24.30
CA GLY A 258 -45.07 -10.82 24.02
C GLY A 258 -44.27 -11.68 23.04
N VAL A 259 -44.93 -12.27 22.04
CA VAL A 259 -44.31 -13.15 21.02
C VAL A 259 -44.58 -12.65 19.61
N SER A 260 -43.83 -13.14 18.62
CA SER A 260 -44.08 -12.77 17.21
C SER A 260 -45.40 -13.41 16.69
N PRO A 261 -46.12 -12.75 15.76
CA PRO A 261 -47.30 -13.34 15.14
C PRO A 261 -47.03 -14.67 14.43
N ALA A 262 -45.82 -14.87 13.89
CA ALA A 262 -45.40 -16.12 13.26
C ALA A 262 -45.32 -17.28 14.27
N THR A 263 -44.89 -17.00 15.50
CA THR A 263 -44.89 -18.00 16.59
C THR A 263 -46.32 -18.39 16.97
N VAL A 264 -47.23 -17.40 17.07
CA VAL A 264 -48.65 -17.66 17.35
C VAL A 264 -49.31 -18.50 16.25
N GLN A 265 -49.03 -18.18 14.98
CA GLN A 265 -49.50 -18.97 13.83
C GLN A 265 -48.99 -20.41 13.89
N LYS A 266 -47.71 -20.60 14.24
CA LYS A 266 -47.13 -21.94 14.38
C LYS A 266 -47.79 -22.76 15.50
N VAL A 267 -48.06 -22.14 16.65
CA VAL A 267 -48.77 -22.79 17.77
C VAL A 267 -50.21 -23.14 17.38
N LYS A 268 -50.92 -22.21 16.72
CA LYS A 268 -52.29 -22.43 16.25
C LYS A 268 -52.38 -23.56 15.20
N ALA A 269 -51.44 -23.61 14.27
CA ALA A 269 -51.39 -24.66 13.25
C ALA A 269 -51.15 -26.05 13.88
N ALA A 270 -50.18 -26.14 14.81
CA ALA A 270 -49.89 -27.37 15.52
C ALA A 270 -51.05 -27.85 16.41
N SER A 271 -51.87 -26.95 16.97
CA SER A 271 -53.07 -27.36 17.73
C SER A 271 -54.21 -27.83 16.82
N SER A 272 -54.43 -27.19 15.66
CA SER A 272 -55.53 -27.57 14.75
C SER A 272 -55.32 -28.90 14.05
N GLU A 273 -54.07 -29.30 13.80
CA GLU A 273 -53.75 -30.60 13.21
C GLU A 273 -54.06 -31.76 14.17
N LYS A 274 -54.08 -31.50 15.47
CA LYS A 274 -54.42 -32.48 16.53
C LYS A 274 -55.91 -32.78 16.63
N ASP A 275 -56.78 -31.83 16.28
CA ASP A 275 -58.23 -32.02 16.32
C ASP A 275 -58.77 -32.81 15.10
N THR A 276 -57.90 -33.12 14.11
CA THR A 276 -58.28 -33.78 12.83
C THR A 276 -57.75 -35.22 12.71
N GLN A 277 -56.94 -35.71 13.68
CA GLN A 277 -56.47 -37.09 13.80
C GLN A 277 -57.25 -37.86 14.87
#